data_AF-A0A8T3MGH6-F1
#
_entry.id   AF-A0A8T3MGH6-F1
#
_cell.length_a   1.000
_cell.length_b   1.000
_cell.length_c   1.000
_cell.angle_alpha   90.00
_cell.angle_beta   90.00
_cell.angle_gamma   90.00
#
_symmetry.space_group_name_H-M   'P 1'
#
loop_
_entity.id
_entity.type
_entity.pdbx_description
1 polymer ?
#
loop_
_entity_poly.entity_id
_entity_poly.type
_entity_poly.pdbx_seq_one_letter_code
_entity_poly.pdbx_strand_id
1 'polypeptide(L)'
;MLEAGLGRSHYVHAIRHVTWSLDRIARVLTSGATMMPPKRVDALVPLAEAAAAGLFAHVVGEGADGDLVALVRPRMCFDEDSRLHDWDGSPAAEWPNGEGLYFWHGVEMTKSTGRDPDAVTPRQVLGWANVERRRVAIERIGLQRFMTSVGAQVVQEDDCGRLWQSQRELDGENLVVVEVTNATEEPDGTRRTYFLRVPPATNTARGAVAWSFGLTRNQYAIKRES
;
A
#
# COMPACT_ATOMS: atom_id res chain seq x y z
N MET A 1 -3.40 20.83 -5.90
CA MET A 1 -2.42 20.62 -6.98
C MET A 1 -1.75 19.27 -6.73
N LEU A 2 -2.42 18.19 -7.13
CA LEU A 2 -1.89 16.83 -7.13
C LEU A 2 -1.31 16.63 -8.52
N GLU A 3 0.00 16.77 -8.67
CA GLU A 3 0.70 16.26 -9.85
C GLU A 3 0.74 14.73 -9.76
N ALA A 4 -0.41 14.08 -9.97
CA ALA A 4 -0.43 12.69 -10.38
C ALA A 4 0.24 12.67 -11.75
N GLY A 5 1.42 12.03 -11.83
CA GLY A 5 2.32 11.98 -12.98
C GLY A 5 1.77 11.27 -14.22
N LEU A 6 0.52 11.53 -14.59
CA LEU A 6 -0.03 11.32 -15.92
C LEU A 6 0.51 12.44 -16.82
N GLY A 7 1.78 12.33 -17.18
CA GLY A 7 2.38 13.21 -18.18
C GLY A 7 1.51 13.12 -19.44
N ARG A 8 0.81 14.23 -19.76
CA ARG A 8 -0.03 14.46 -20.94
C ARG A 8 0.08 13.37 -22.00
N SER A 9 -0.67 12.30 -21.82
CA SER A 9 -0.77 11.23 -22.79
C SER A 9 -2.15 11.32 -23.43
N HIS A 10 -2.24 12.14 -24.48
CA HIS A 10 -3.38 12.16 -25.38
C HIS A 10 -3.40 10.84 -26.19
N TYR A 11 -3.95 9.77 -25.62
CA TYR A 11 -4.25 8.56 -26.38
C TYR A 11 -5.68 8.64 -26.91
N VAL A 12 -5.83 9.28 -28.07
CA VAL A 12 -7.03 9.10 -28.91
C VAL A 12 -6.77 7.84 -29.75
N HIS A 13 -7.16 6.67 -29.27
CA HIS A 13 -7.38 5.56 -30.19
C HIS A 13 -8.56 5.93 -31.08
N ALA A 14 -8.36 5.86 -32.39
CA ALA A 14 -9.42 6.10 -33.36
C ALA A 14 -10.59 5.17 -33.03
N ILE A 15 -11.66 5.77 -32.47
CA ILE A 15 -12.88 5.06 -32.12
C ILE A 15 -13.55 4.68 -33.44
N ARG A 16 -13.15 3.54 -34.01
CA ARG A 16 -13.45 3.26 -35.42
C ARG A 16 -14.88 2.80 -35.70
N HIS A 17 -15.71 2.61 -34.69
CA HIS A 17 -17.14 2.46 -34.89
C HIS A 17 -17.92 3.12 -33.75
N VAL A 18 -17.75 4.43 -33.57
CA VAL A 18 -18.83 5.18 -32.94
C VAL A 18 -19.99 5.15 -33.93
N THR A 19 -21.16 4.64 -33.51
CA THR A 19 -22.37 4.59 -34.33
C THR A 19 -22.61 5.90 -35.10
N TRP A 20 -23.19 5.81 -36.30
CA TRP A 20 -23.48 6.93 -37.20
C TRP A 20 -24.14 8.15 -36.50
N SER A 21 -24.87 7.88 -35.42
CA SER A 21 -25.52 8.85 -34.54
C SER A 21 -24.56 9.81 -33.84
N LEU A 22 -23.45 9.34 -33.28
CA LEU A 22 -22.51 10.19 -32.52
C LEU A 22 -21.57 10.97 -33.44
N ASP A 23 -21.13 10.37 -34.55
CA ASP A 23 -20.33 11.07 -35.57
C ASP A 23 -21.15 12.22 -36.21
N ARG A 24 -22.45 12.01 -36.43
CA ARG A 24 -23.38 13.06 -36.84
C ARG A 24 -23.57 14.15 -35.77
N ILE A 25 -23.75 13.79 -34.51
CA ILE A 25 -23.88 14.78 -33.41
C ILE A 25 -22.59 15.58 -33.25
N ALA A 26 -21.42 14.94 -33.28
CA ALA A 26 -20.11 15.59 -33.19
C ALA A 26 -19.86 16.55 -34.37
N ARG A 27 -20.19 16.16 -35.61
CA ARG A 27 -20.11 17.05 -36.79
C ARG A 27 -21.07 18.23 -36.71
N VAL A 28 -22.26 18.05 -36.13
CA VAL A 28 -23.24 19.13 -35.95
C VAL A 28 -22.78 20.12 -34.87
N LEU A 29 -22.27 19.62 -33.74
CA LEU A 29 -21.74 20.46 -32.67
C LEU A 29 -20.49 21.25 -33.08
N THR A 30 -19.65 20.68 -33.96
CA THR A 30 -18.44 21.36 -34.48
C THR A 30 -18.69 22.28 -35.68
N SER A 31 -19.84 22.18 -36.37
CA SER A 31 -20.20 23.02 -37.52
C SER A 31 -21.02 24.26 -37.17
N GLY A 32 -21.33 24.49 -35.90
CA GLY A 32 -22.11 25.65 -35.43
C GLY A 32 -23.59 25.62 -35.81
N ALA A 33 -24.09 24.48 -36.30
CA ALA A 33 -25.50 24.31 -36.62
C ALA A 33 -26.34 24.20 -35.35
N THR A 34 -27.38 25.03 -35.23
CA THR A 34 -28.30 24.99 -34.10
C THR A 34 -29.14 23.71 -34.17
N MET A 35 -28.96 22.82 -33.21
CA MET A 35 -29.79 21.62 -33.03
C MET A 35 -30.52 21.73 -31.70
N MET A 36 -31.79 21.31 -31.64
CA MET A 36 -32.38 21.02 -30.34
C MET A 36 -31.61 19.85 -29.72
N PRO A 37 -31.07 19.98 -28.50
CA PRO A 37 -30.38 18.87 -27.87
C PRO A 37 -31.33 17.67 -27.82
N PRO A 38 -30.87 16.47 -28.18
CA PRO A 38 -31.72 15.29 -28.12
C PRO A 38 -32.17 15.13 -26.67
N LYS A 39 -33.47 14.91 -26.44
CA LYS A 39 -34.04 14.78 -25.09
C LYS A 39 -33.40 13.62 -24.29
N ARG A 40 -32.72 12.69 -24.99
CA ARG A 40 -31.96 11.58 -24.43
C ARG A 40 -30.79 11.28 -25.38
N VAL A 41 -29.57 11.24 -24.86
CA VAL A 41 -28.45 10.60 -25.53
C VAL A 41 -28.33 9.21 -24.92
N ASP A 42 -28.64 8.16 -25.69
CA ASP A 42 -28.45 6.79 -25.24
C ASP A 42 -26.95 6.47 -25.20
N ALA A 43 -26.27 6.94 -24.15
CA ALA A 43 -24.86 6.67 -23.91
C ALA A 43 -24.59 5.20 -23.54
N LEU A 44 -25.64 4.41 -23.26
CA LEU A 44 -25.51 3.01 -22.87
C LEU A 44 -24.85 2.15 -23.96
N VAL A 45 -25.21 2.35 -25.24
CA VAL A 45 -24.61 1.57 -26.35
C VAL A 45 -23.13 1.95 -26.55
N PRO A 46 -22.76 3.24 -26.69
CA PRO A 46 -21.36 3.65 -26.75
C PRO A 46 -20.52 3.23 -25.52
N LEU A 47 -21.08 3.29 -24.31
CA LEU A 47 -20.41 2.83 -23.10
C LEU A 47 -20.23 1.31 -23.08
N ALA A 48 -21.22 0.55 -23.57
CA ALA A 48 -21.11 -0.90 -23.70
C ALA A 48 -20.06 -1.30 -24.76
N GLU A 49 -20.01 -0.61 -25.90
CA GLU A 49 -18.99 -0.79 -26.93
C GLU A 49 -17.59 -0.45 -26.39
N ALA A 50 -17.46 0.65 -25.65
CA ALA A 50 -16.20 1.02 -25.01
C ALA A 50 -15.78 -0.01 -23.96
N ALA A 51 -16.71 -0.52 -23.14
CA ALA A 51 -16.45 -1.59 -22.18
C ALA A 51 -16.01 -2.88 -22.87
N ALA A 52 -16.66 -3.27 -23.97
CA ALA A 52 -16.26 -4.40 -24.81
C ALA A 52 -14.87 -4.20 -25.45
N ALA A 53 -14.48 -2.95 -25.71
CA ALA A 53 -13.15 -2.56 -26.17
C ALA A 53 -12.10 -2.41 -25.05
N GLY A 54 -12.46 -2.69 -23.79
CA GLY A 54 -11.55 -2.70 -22.65
C GLY A 54 -11.64 -1.51 -21.70
N LEU A 55 -12.62 -0.60 -21.87
CA LEU A 55 -12.91 0.45 -20.91
C LEU A 55 -13.33 -0.17 -19.57
N PHE A 56 -12.61 0.17 -18.52
CA PHE A 56 -12.86 -0.28 -17.16
C PHE A 56 -13.55 0.78 -16.31
N ALA A 57 -13.07 2.02 -16.39
CA ALA A 57 -13.63 3.14 -15.66
C ALA A 57 -13.51 4.41 -16.50
N HIS A 58 -14.40 5.37 -16.24
CA HIS A 58 -14.28 6.70 -16.80
C HIS A 58 -14.68 7.76 -15.77
N VAL A 59 -14.08 8.93 -15.86
CA VAL A 59 -14.40 10.09 -15.02
C VAL A 59 -14.58 11.28 -15.94
N VAL A 60 -15.66 12.04 -15.74
CA VAL A 60 -15.88 13.32 -16.39
C VAL A 60 -15.47 14.41 -15.40
N GLY A 61 -14.42 15.16 -15.73
CA GLY A 61 -13.91 16.26 -14.93
C GLY A 61 -14.85 17.47 -14.95
N GLU A 62 -14.78 18.27 -13.89
CA GLU A 62 -15.65 19.45 -13.68
C GLU A 62 -15.12 20.74 -14.34
N GLY A 63 -14.05 20.64 -15.13
CA GLY A 63 -13.45 21.79 -15.83
C GLY A 63 -14.37 22.35 -16.92
N ALA A 64 -14.14 23.61 -17.33
CA ALA A 64 -14.95 24.32 -18.32
C ALA A 64 -15.05 23.60 -19.68
N ASP A 65 -14.04 22.79 -20.02
CA ASP A 65 -13.97 22.00 -21.26
C ASP A 65 -14.41 20.54 -21.09
N GLY A 66 -14.72 20.09 -19.86
CA GLY A 66 -15.18 18.74 -19.55
C GLY A 66 -14.20 17.64 -19.95
N ASP A 67 -13.13 17.44 -19.17
CA ASP A 67 -12.16 16.37 -19.43
C ASP A 67 -12.79 14.98 -19.25
N LEU A 68 -12.71 14.10 -20.25
CA LEU A 68 -13.07 12.69 -20.10
C LEU A 68 -11.81 11.86 -19.89
N VAL A 69 -11.64 11.31 -18.69
CA VAL A 69 -10.61 10.32 -18.39
C VAL A 69 -11.20 8.93 -18.63
N ALA A 70 -10.58 8.13 -19.49
CA ALA A 70 -10.95 6.75 -19.77
C ALA A 70 -9.81 5.82 -19.35
N LEU A 71 -10.12 4.82 -18.52
CA LEU A 71 -9.15 3.89 -17.95
C LEU A 71 -9.40 2.49 -18.50
N VAL A 72 -8.36 1.87 -19.05
CA VAL A 72 -8.37 0.43 -19.36
C VAL A 72 -8.22 -0.37 -18.08
N ARG A 73 -8.75 -1.60 -18.04
CA ARG A 73 -8.65 -2.47 -16.85
C ARG A 73 -7.19 -2.82 -16.56
N PRO A 74 -6.65 -2.47 -15.37
CA PRO A 74 -5.33 -2.94 -14.98
C PRO A 74 -5.40 -4.40 -14.50
N ARG A 75 -4.27 -5.11 -14.60
CA ARG A 75 -3.99 -6.27 -13.75
C ARG A 75 -3.80 -5.76 -12.33
N MET A 76 -4.45 -6.39 -11.36
CA MET A 76 -4.36 -5.99 -9.95
C MET A 76 -3.95 -7.17 -9.08
N CYS A 77 -3.07 -6.91 -8.12
CA CYS A 77 -2.64 -7.86 -7.10
C CYS A 77 -3.08 -7.36 -5.73
N PHE A 78 -3.59 -8.26 -4.90
CA PHE A 78 -4.14 -7.96 -3.59
C PHE A 78 -3.55 -8.88 -2.52
N ASP A 79 -3.46 -8.38 -1.30
CA ASP A 79 -3.19 -9.19 -0.11
C ASP A 79 -4.47 -9.89 0.41
N GLU A 80 -4.32 -10.65 1.50
CA GLU A 80 -5.42 -11.39 2.15
C GLU A 80 -6.55 -10.47 2.66
N ASP A 81 -6.23 -9.20 2.94
CA ASP A 81 -7.17 -8.16 3.37
C ASP A 81 -7.82 -7.41 2.18
N SER A 82 -7.61 -7.88 0.94
CA SER A 82 -8.09 -7.24 -0.29
C SER A 82 -7.55 -5.82 -0.53
N ARG A 83 -6.34 -5.52 -0.05
CA ARG A 83 -5.63 -4.26 -0.32
C ARG A 83 -4.64 -4.45 -1.46
N LEU A 84 -4.47 -3.44 -2.31
CA LEU A 84 -3.47 -3.48 -3.39
C LEU A 84 -2.07 -3.78 -2.81
N HIS A 85 -1.39 -4.78 -3.36
CA HIS A 85 -0.19 -5.31 -2.73
C HIS A 85 0.73 -6.06 -3.71
N ASP A 86 2.04 -5.80 -3.63
CA ASP A 86 3.10 -6.67 -4.19
C ASP A 86 4.45 -6.41 -3.49
N TRP A 87 5.11 -7.47 -2.98
CA TRP A 87 6.39 -7.37 -2.28
C TRP A 87 7.63 -7.62 -3.15
N ASP A 88 7.43 -8.06 -4.38
CA ASP A 88 8.45 -8.74 -5.20
C ASP A 88 8.98 -7.85 -6.33
N GLY A 89 8.65 -6.56 -6.31
CA GLY A 89 9.14 -5.60 -7.30
C GLY A 89 8.17 -5.35 -8.46
N SER A 90 7.01 -5.99 -8.47
CA SER A 90 6.00 -5.82 -9.50
C SER A 90 5.02 -4.70 -9.15
N PRO A 91 4.42 -4.00 -10.14
CA PRO A 91 3.31 -3.11 -9.86
C PRO A 91 2.11 -3.91 -9.32
N ALA A 92 1.53 -3.44 -8.22
CA ALA A 92 0.28 -3.99 -7.69
C ALA A 92 -0.91 -3.64 -8.59
N ALA A 93 -0.81 -2.58 -9.40
CA ALA A 93 -1.72 -2.29 -10.49
C ALA A 93 -0.93 -1.99 -11.76
N GLU A 94 -1.19 -2.71 -12.86
CA GLU A 94 -0.43 -2.59 -14.12
C GLU A 94 -1.37 -2.51 -15.33
N TRP A 95 -1.12 -1.55 -16.22
CA TRP A 95 -1.87 -1.36 -17.45
C TRP A 95 -1.16 -1.98 -18.66
N PRO A 96 -1.89 -2.31 -19.74
CA PRO A 96 -1.30 -2.93 -20.94
C PRO A 96 -0.19 -2.12 -21.63
N ASN A 97 -0.10 -0.82 -21.37
CA ASN A 97 0.97 0.06 -21.86
C ASN A 97 2.27 -0.07 -21.05
N GLY A 98 2.32 -0.90 -20.00
CA GLY A 98 3.46 -1.09 -19.12
C GLY A 98 3.59 -0.03 -18.01
N GLU A 99 2.62 0.87 -17.88
CA GLU A 99 2.52 1.73 -16.70
C GLU A 99 1.99 0.93 -15.51
N GLY A 100 2.43 1.30 -14.32
CA GLY A 100 1.98 0.62 -13.12
C GLY A 100 2.24 1.41 -11.84
N LEU A 101 1.43 1.10 -10.84
CA LEU A 101 1.48 1.66 -9.49
C LEU A 101 1.93 0.58 -8.51
N TYR A 102 2.74 1.00 -7.54
CA TYR A 102 3.34 0.11 -6.56
C TYR A 102 2.66 0.31 -5.22
N PHE A 103 2.22 -0.77 -4.60
CA PHE A 103 1.54 -0.72 -3.31
C PHE A 103 2.02 -1.83 -2.40
N TRP A 104 2.22 -1.49 -1.13
CA TRP A 104 2.56 -2.40 -0.05
C TRP A 104 1.47 -2.34 1.00
N HIS A 105 0.64 -3.39 1.10
CA HIS A 105 -0.52 -3.45 2.00
C HIS A 105 -1.46 -2.23 1.87
N GLY A 106 -1.73 -1.80 0.63
CA GLY A 106 -2.55 -0.63 0.33
C GLY A 106 -1.85 0.72 0.48
N VAL A 107 -0.58 0.76 0.90
CA VAL A 107 0.21 1.99 0.97
C VAL A 107 0.96 2.19 -0.34
N GLU A 108 0.68 3.31 -1.03
CA GLU A 108 1.36 3.63 -2.29
C GLU A 108 2.85 3.89 -2.07
N MET A 109 3.68 3.20 -2.84
CA MET A 109 5.13 3.35 -2.86
C MET A 109 5.58 4.14 -4.08
N THR A 110 6.74 4.79 -3.97
CA THR A 110 7.36 5.39 -5.16
C THR A 110 7.77 4.30 -6.14
N LYS A 111 7.81 4.61 -7.44
CA LYS A 111 8.25 3.67 -8.48
C LYS A 111 9.65 3.10 -8.21
N SER A 112 10.58 3.90 -7.67
CA SER A 112 11.92 3.42 -7.32
C SER A 112 11.89 2.42 -6.17
N THR A 113 11.13 2.74 -5.11
CA THR A 113 11.01 1.87 -3.94
C THR A 113 10.27 0.58 -4.24
N GLY A 114 9.18 0.67 -4.99
CA GLY A 114 8.36 -0.48 -5.34
C GLY A 114 9.02 -1.42 -6.34
N ARG A 115 9.90 -0.94 -7.22
CA ARG A 115 10.64 -1.78 -8.19
C ARG A 115 11.80 -2.55 -7.60
N ASP A 116 12.46 -1.97 -6.59
CA ASP A 116 13.59 -2.59 -5.91
C ASP A 116 13.37 -2.53 -4.40
N PRO A 117 12.47 -3.40 -3.87
CA PRO A 117 12.18 -3.46 -2.44
C PRO A 117 13.42 -3.74 -1.59
N ASP A 118 14.37 -4.52 -2.12
CA ASP A 118 15.57 -4.94 -1.39
C ASP A 118 16.63 -3.82 -1.29
N ALA A 119 16.59 -2.82 -2.18
CA ALA A 119 17.39 -1.61 -2.06
C ALA A 119 16.93 -0.66 -0.94
N VAL A 120 15.74 -0.87 -0.36
CA VAL A 120 15.26 -0.03 0.74
C VAL A 120 16.03 -0.34 2.01
N THR A 121 16.84 0.61 2.46
CA THR A 121 17.64 0.43 3.67
C THR A 121 16.90 0.90 4.93
N PRO A 122 17.09 0.24 6.09
CA PRO A 122 16.53 0.69 7.37
C PRO A 122 16.85 2.15 7.69
N ARG A 123 18.07 2.59 7.38
CA ARG A 123 18.54 3.96 7.65
C ARG A 123 17.79 5.01 6.82
N GLN A 124 17.44 4.72 5.57
CA GLN A 124 16.64 5.61 4.73
C GLN A 124 15.22 5.74 5.27
N VAL A 125 14.62 4.62 5.69
CA VAL A 125 13.23 4.58 6.18
C VAL A 125 13.02 5.51 7.36
N LEU A 126 13.97 5.63 8.29
CA LEU A 126 13.88 6.57 9.42
C LEU A 126 13.58 8.02 8.98
N GLY A 127 14.12 8.45 7.84
CA GLY A 127 13.96 9.81 7.32
C GLY A 127 12.66 10.06 6.56
N TRP A 128 11.81 9.05 6.36
CA TRP A 128 10.56 9.23 5.63
C TRP A 128 9.52 9.97 6.48
N ALA A 129 8.89 10.99 5.90
CA ALA A 129 7.89 11.80 6.58
C ALA A 129 6.55 11.06 6.80
N ASN A 130 6.17 10.18 5.86
CA ASN A 130 4.91 9.46 5.94
C ASN A 130 5.07 8.21 6.84
N VAL A 131 4.34 8.22 7.96
CA VAL A 131 4.39 7.17 9.00
C VAL A 131 3.93 5.81 8.46
N GLU A 132 2.86 5.76 7.68
CA GLU A 132 2.35 4.51 7.11
C GLU A 132 3.36 3.88 6.13
N ARG A 133 4.00 4.69 5.28
CA ARG A 133 5.09 4.21 4.41
C ARG A 133 6.25 3.64 5.23
N ARG A 134 6.63 4.29 6.34
CA ARG A 134 7.67 3.75 7.23
C ARG A 134 7.25 2.41 7.81
N ARG A 135 6.03 2.30 8.31
CA ARG A 135 5.51 1.08 8.94
C ARG A 135 5.60 -0.11 8.00
N VAL A 136 5.05 0.00 6.79
CA VAL A 136 5.07 -1.11 5.81
C VAL A 136 6.47 -1.43 5.32
N ALA A 137 7.36 -0.43 5.21
CA ALA A 137 8.76 -0.68 4.86
C ALA A 137 9.51 -1.42 5.97
N ILE A 138 9.30 -1.07 7.24
CA ILE A 138 9.90 -1.78 8.39
C ILE A 138 9.39 -3.22 8.44
N GLU A 139 8.11 -3.44 8.18
CA GLU A 139 7.51 -4.78 8.09
C GLU A 139 8.20 -5.63 7.01
N ARG A 140 8.36 -5.11 5.79
CA ARG A 140 9.05 -5.81 4.69
C ARG A 140 10.52 -6.08 4.95
N ILE A 141 11.22 -5.12 5.55
CA ILE A 141 12.63 -5.25 5.94
C ILE A 141 12.79 -6.30 7.04
N GLY A 142 11.78 -6.45 7.89
CA GLY A 142 11.80 -7.24 9.10
C GLY A 142 12.33 -6.43 10.28
N LEU A 143 11.60 -6.48 11.40
CA LEU A 143 11.90 -5.67 12.58
C LEU A 143 13.28 -6.01 13.18
N GLN A 144 13.71 -7.27 13.15
CA GLN A 144 15.05 -7.68 13.59
C GLN A 144 16.15 -6.95 12.80
N ARG A 145 16.12 -7.05 11.47
CA ARG A 145 17.11 -6.41 10.59
C ARG A 145 17.09 -4.89 10.76
N PHE A 146 15.89 -4.32 10.93
CA PHE A 146 15.73 -2.90 11.20
C PHE A 146 16.41 -2.50 12.53
N MET A 147 16.11 -3.21 13.63
CA MET A 147 16.67 -2.95 14.96
C MET A 147 18.20 -3.04 14.97
N THR A 148 18.78 -4.08 14.36
CA THR A 148 20.22 -4.22 14.21
C THR A 148 20.82 -3.04 13.44
N SER A 149 20.18 -2.62 12.34
CA SER A 149 20.69 -1.53 11.52
C SER A 149 20.62 -0.16 12.19
N VAL A 150 19.70 0.07 13.11
CA VAL A 150 19.60 1.34 13.86
C VAL A 150 20.47 1.35 15.12
N GLY A 151 21.24 0.29 15.35
CA GLY A 151 22.17 0.17 16.48
C GLY A 151 21.47 -0.13 17.81
N ALA A 152 20.30 -0.75 17.78
CA ALA A 152 19.59 -1.13 18.99
C ALA A 152 20.41 -2.10 19.84
N GLN A 153 20.26 -1.99 21.17
CA GLN A 153 20.96 -2.80 22.15
C GLN A 153 19.95 -3.55 23.01
N VAL A 154 20.34 -4.72 23.51
CA VAL A 154 19.60 -5.41 24.57
C VAL A 154 19.78 -4.60 25.86
N VAL A 155 18.69 -4.07 26.40
CA VAL A 155 18.69 -3.27 27.64
C VAL A 155 18.22 -4.08 28.85
N GLN A 156 17.49 -5.17 28.62
CA GLN A 156 17.08 -6.09 29.67
C GLN A 156 16.82 -7.49 29.08
N GLU A 157 17.06 -8.51 29.88
CA GLU A 157 16.80 -9.91 29.54
C GLU A 157 16.26 -10.64 30.77
N ASP A 158 15.24 -11.48 30.55
CA ASP A 158 14.72 -12.41 31.54
C ASP A 158 14.27 -13.72 30.87
N ASP A 159 13.70 -14.62 31.65
CA ASP A 159 13.18 -15.92 31.20
C ASP A 159 11.97 -15.83 30.24
N CYS A 160 11.44 -14.62 29.98
CA CYS A 160 10.42 -14.38 28.97
C CYS A 160 11.00 -13.85 27.65
N GLY A 161 12.25 -13.37 27.61
CA GLY A 161 12.88 -12.90 26.39
C GLY A 161 13.89 -11.77 26.58
N ARG A 162 14.23 -11.09 25.48
CA ARG A 162 15.17 -9.96 25.45
C ARG A 162 14.47 -8.68 25.03
N LEU A 163 14.65 -7.61 25.80
CA LEU A 163 14.14 -6.29 25.48
C LEU A 163 15.24 -5.48 24.79
N TRP A 164 14.95 -5.06 23.55
CA TRP A 164 15.81 -4.25 22.72
C TRP A 164 15.33 -2.80 22.72
N GLN A 165 16.27 -1.86 22.80
CA GLN A 165 16.00 -0.44 22.68
C GLN A 165 16.95 0.21 21.67
N SER A 166 16.38 1.00 20.76
CA SER A 166 17.14 1.84 19.83
C SER A 166 17.59 3.13 20.50
N GLN A 167 18.79 3.60 20.17
CA GLN A 167 19.23 4.97 20.51
C GLN A 167 18.55 6.04 19.66
N ARG A 168 17.92 5.64 18.56
CA ARG A 168 17.17 6.52 17.65
C ARG A 168 15.69 6.39 17.92
N GLU A 169 15.01 7.53 17.92
CA GLU A 169 13.56 7.60 17.98
C GLU A 169 12.93 7.24 16.62
N LEU A 170 11.74 6.65 16.69
CA LEU A 170 10.85 6.45 15.57
C LEU A 170 9.53 7.15 15.90
N ASP A 171 9.06 8.03 15.01
CA ASP A 171 7.84 8.83 15.22
C ASP A 171 7.88 9.75 16.45
N GLY A 172 9.07 10.13 16.93
CA GLY A 172 9.25 10.96 18.14
C GLY A 172 9.18 10.17 19.45
N GLU A 173 9.21 8.84 19.38
CA GLU A 173 9.21 7.97 20.55
C GLU A 173 10.39 6.99 20.52
N ASN A 174 10.79 6.53 21.71
CA ASN A 174 11.76 5.44 21.83
C ASN A 174 11.25 4.18 21.14
N LEU A 175 12.07 3.60 20.27
CA LEU A 175 11.75 2.31 19.66
C LEU A 175 12.18 1.17 20.59
N VAL A 176 11.19 0.52 21.20
CA VAL A 176 11.37 -0.64 22.08
C VAL A 176 10.73 -1.87 21.44
N VAL A 177 11.48 -2.97 21.43
CA VAL A 177 11.08 -4.24 20.81
C VAL A 177 11.40 -5.38 21.76
N VAL A 178 10.49 -6.33 21.93
CA VAL A 178 10.78 -7.58 22.62
C VAL A 178 11.07 -8.68 21.61
N GLU A 179 12.16 -9.38 21.84
CA GLU A 179 12.50 -10.63 21.17
C GLU A 179 12.05 -11.80 22.04
N VAL A 180 11.20 -12.65 21.48
CA VAL A 180 10.66 -13.84 22.17
C VAL A 180 10.80 -15.06 21.30
N THR A 181 11.11 -16.20 21.91
CA THR A 181 11.06 -17.50 21.24
C THR A 181 9.80 -18.22 21.69
N ASN A 182 9.05 -18.78 20.74
CA ASN A 182 7.84 -19.54 21.08
C ASN A 182 8.17 -20.72 22.01
N ALA A 183 7.30 -20.97 22.98
CA ALA A 183 7.49 -22.07 23.94
C ALA A 183 7.18 -23.43 23.30
N THR A 184 6.23 -23.46 22.37
CA THR A 184 5.82 -24.64 21.61
C THR A 184 6.70 -24.80 20.38
N GLU A 185 7.16 -26.03 20.14
CA GLU A 185 7.85 -26.38 18.89
C GLU A 185 6.88 -26.42 17.73
N GLU A 186 7.33 -25.97 16.57
CA GLU A 186 6.64 -26.17 15.31
C GLU A 186 6.59 -27.67 14.97
N PRO A 187 5.73 -28.12 14.03
CA PRO A 187 5.63 -29.54 13.65
C PRO A 187 6.95 -30.17 13.17
N ASP A 188 7.92 -29.35 12.76
CA ASP A 188 9.26 -29.75 12.33
C ASP A 188 10.30 -29.76 13.47
N GLY A 189 9.89 -29.50 14.72
CA GLY A 189 10.75 -29.45 15.91
C GLY A 189 11.51 -28.13 16.08
N THR A 190 11.33 -27.15 15.18
CA THR A 190 11.99 -25.85 15.30
C THR A 190 11.22 -24.91 16.22
N ARG A 191 11.90 -23.88 16.73
CA ARG A 191 11.26 -22.77 17.45
C ARG A 191 11.43 -21.49 16.66
N ARG A 192 10.36 -20.71 16.57
CA ARG A 192 10.37 -19.41 15.92
C ARG A 192 10.68 -18.31 16.92
N THR A 193 11.54 -17.39 16.50
CA THR A 193 11.82 -16.14 17.22
C THR A 193 11.04 -15.01 16.59
N TYR A 194 10.37 -14.23 17.42
CA TYR A 194 9.55 -13.08 17.03
C TYR A 194 10.12 -11.81 17.63
N PHE A 195 10.05 -10.73 16.87
CA PHE A 195 10.38 -9.38 17.30
C PHE A 195 9.10 -8.56 17.27
N LEU A 196 8.64 -8.08 18.43
CA LEU A 196 7.38 -7.36 18.57
C LEU A 196 7.64 -5.95 19.12
N ARG A 197 7.15 -4.92 18.43
CA ARG A 197 7.17 -3.54 18.96
C ARG A 197 6.26 -3.48 20.20
N VAL A 198 6.75 -2.85 21.25
CA VAL A 198 6.03 -2.67 22.52
C VAL A 198 6.03 -1.19 22.93
N PRO A 199 5.22 -0.78 23.92
CA PRO A 199 5.17 0.61 24.36
C PRO A 199 6.56 1.12 24.79
N PRO A 200 6.88 2.40 24.50
CA PRO A 200 8.21 2.98 24.74
C PRO A 200 8.62 3.02 26.22
N ALA A 201 7.66 2.99 27.15
CA ALA A 201 7.89 2.98 28.58
C ALA A 201 8.15 1.58 29.18
N THR A 202 8.20 0.54 28.33
CA THR A 202 8.41 -0.84 28.78
C THR A 202 9.85 -1.05 29.24
N ASN A 203 10.05 -1.57 30.45
CA ASN A 203 11.37 -1.72 31.07
C ASN A 203 11.81 -3.17 31.30
N THR A 204 10.95 -4.16 31.04
CA THR A 204 11.26 -5.59 31.17
C THR A 204 10.64 -6.41 30.04
N ALA A 205 11.32 -7.48 29.62
CA ALA A 205 10.86 -8.43 28.63
C ALA A 205 9.58 -9.12 29.11
N ARG A 206 9.50 -9.56 30.37
CA ARG A 206 8.24 -10.06 30.93
C ARG A 206 7.09 -9.05 30.85
N GLY A 207 7.35 -7.76 31.09
CA GLY A 207 6.35 -6.70 30.94
C GLY A 207 5.90 -6.54 29.49
N ALA A 208 6.84 -6.62 28.56
CA ALA A 208 6.60 -6.55 27.12
C ALA A 208 5.74 -7.74 26.62
N VAL A 209 6.07 -8.95 27.07
CA VAL A 209 5.30 -10.17 26.75
C VAL A 209 3.89 -10.10 27.36
N ALA A 210 3.77 -9.66 28.61
CA ALA A 210 2.45 -9.47 29.22
C ALA A 210 1.58 -8.52 28.39
N TRP A 211 2.16 -7.39 27.94
CA TRP A 211 1.48 -6.42 27.09
C TRP A 211 1.03 -7.01 25.74
N SER A 212 1.85 -7.86 25.09
CA SER A 212 1.47 -8.49 23.82
C SER A 212 0.27 -9.45 23.95
N PHE A 213 -0.04 -9.90 25.18
CA PHE A 213 -1.24 -10.68 25.50
C PHE A 213 -2.38 -9.84 26.11
N GLY A 214 -2.24 -8.51 26.21
CA GLY A 214 -3.22 -7.63 26.85
C GLY A 214 -3.30 -7.77 28.37
N LEU A 215 -2.22 -8.23 29.02
CA LEU A 215 -2.15 -8.49 30.45
C LEU A 215 -1.17 -7.54 31.15
N THR A 216 -1.39 -7.31 32.44
CA THR A 216 -0.35 -6.75 33.32
C THR A 216 0.71 -7.80 33.63
N ARG A 217 1.91 -7.35 34.03
CA ARG A 217 3.01 -8.25 34.45
C ARG A 217 2.58 -9.29 35.50
N ASN A 218 1.79 -8.86 36.50
CA ASN A 218 1.34 -9.74 37.57
C ASN A 218 0.30 -10.77 37.08
N GLN A 219 -0.65 -10.35 36.24
CA GLN A 219 -1.62 -11.26 35.64
C GLN A 219 -0.94 -12.32 34.75
N TYR A 220 0.09 -11.91 34.01
CA TYR A 220 0.85 -12.83 33.18
C TYR A 220 1.64 -13.87 34.00
N ALA A 221 2.25 -13.45 35.12
CA ALA A 221 2.94 -14.37 36.02
C ALA A 221 2.00 -15.46 36.56
N ILE A 222 0.82 -15.08 37.03
CA ILE A 222 -0.20 -16.02 37.53
C ILE A 222 -0.62 -17.01 36.44
N LYS A 223 -0.87 -16.54 35.22
CA LYS A 223 -1.30 -17.38 34.10
C LYS A 223 -0.24 -18.40 33.67
N ARG A 224 1.04 -18.09 33.81
CA ARG A 224 2.13 -18.99 33.43
C ARG A 224 2.36 -20.11 34.47
N GLU A 225 2.01 -19.85 35.72
CA GLU A 225 2.17 -20.77 36.85
C GLU A 225 0.90 -21.61 37.14
N SER A 226 -0.22 -21.31 36.46
CA SER A 226 -1.49 -22.05 36.54
C SER A 226 -1.60 -23.10 35.44
#